data_AF-A0A351SM53-F1
#
_entry.id   AF-A0A351SM53-F1
#
_cell.length_a   1.000
_cell.length_b   1.000
_cell.length_c   1.000
_cell.angle_alpha   90.00
_cell.angle_beta   90.00
_cell.angle_gamma   90.00
#
_symmetry.space_group_name_H-M   'P 1'
#
loop_
_entity.id
_entity.type
_entity.pdbx_description
1 polymer ?
#
loop_
_entity_poly.entity_id
_entity_poly.type
_entity_poly.pdbx_seq_one_letter_code
_entity_poly.pdbx_strand_id
1 'polypeptide(L)'
;MNIFYPLELTADYLSYGLFNLIKGSHLGDSVNFFIYDSLKILLLLLAINYLMAIIRHYLPIEKLRDFLASRKWYGLDYLLAAVFGTITPFCSCSSIPLFIGFLEAGIPLGVTLSFLIVSPLVNQVAVVLFAGLFGWKVTVLYVVAAVSLGVVGGFILSKLKLEKYVTDYVRKIKNDKLEIKTEKLSRKKLLFKFWREGLAMTKKITPYVLIGIAVGAAIHGFVPAGFFENYITAENLLAVPVATIVAVPMYANAVGVIPIMQSLVEKGIPLGTAMAFMLAIVGLSLPEALILKRVMKVKLLIYFFGVTTINIMIIGYLFNAFVNLN
;
A
#
# COMPACT_ATOMS: atom_id res chain seq x y z
N MET A 1 -8.34 -28.79 -3.43
CA MET A 1 -8.01 -28.79 -1.99
C MET A 1 -7.41 -27.43 -1.64
N ASN A 2 -8.02 -26.68 -0.73
CA ASN A 2 -7.52 -25.35 -0.34
C ASN A 2 -6.12 -25.50 0.30
N ILE A 3 -5.13 -24.78 -0.22
CA ILE A 3 -3.75 -24.81 0.31
C ILE A 3 -3.68 -24.36 1.78
N PHE A 4 -4.70 -23.63 2.24
CA PHE A 4 -4.85 -23.12 3.60
C PHE A 4 -5.80 -23.96 4.49
N TYR A 5 -6.27 -25.13 4.02
CA TYR A 5 -7.17 -26.00 4.79
C TYR A 5 -6.63 -26.38 6.20
N PRO A 6 -5.32 -26.61 6.40
CA PRO A 6 -4.78 -26.84 7.74
C PRO A 6 -4.94 -25.64 8.69
N LEU A 7 -4.94 -24.42 8.16
CA LEU A 7 -5.14 -23.19 8.95
C LEU A 7 -6.61 -23.04 9.36
N GLU A 8 -7.52 -23.45 8.50
CA GLU A 8 -8.97 -23.47 8.76
C GLU A 8 -9.31 -24.45 9.90
N LEU A 9 -8.75 -25.66 9.87
CA LEU A 9 -8.88 -26.64 10.95
C LEU A 9 -8.34 -26.12 12.29
N THR A 10 -7.22 -25.39 12.23
CA THR A 10 -6.62 -24.80 13.44
C THR A 10 -7.49 -23.67 14.00
N ALA A 11 -8.07 -22.84 13.13
CA ALA A 11 -8.98 -21.76 13.54
C ALA A 11 -10.29 -22.32 14.12
N ASP A 12 -10.87 -23.35 13.50
CA ASP A 12 -12.06 -24.05 13.99
C ASP A 12 -11.81 -24.71 15.34
N TYR A 13 -10.67 -25.40 15.50
CA TYR A 13 -10.28 -26.01 16.77
C TYR A 13 -10.09 -24.97 17.88
N LEU A 14 -9.40 -23.87 17.59
CA LEU A 14 -9.17 -22.82 18.60
C LEU A 14 -10.48 -22.11 18.98
N SER A 15 -11.33 -21.78 18.00
CA SER A 15 -12.52 -20.95 18.24
C SER A 15 -13.67 -21.76 18.83
N TYR A 16 -14.01 -22.88 18.21
CA TYR A 16 -15.18 -23.67 18.58
C TYR A 16 -14.82 -24.80 19.55
N GLY A 17 -13.57 -25.29 19.53
CA GLY A 17 -13.09 -26.30 20.47
C GLY A 17 -12.54 -25.70 21.77
N LEU A 18 -11.48 -24.89 21.68
CA LEU A 18 -10.75 -24.39 22.85
C LEU A 18 -11.50 -23.24 23.56
N PHE A 19 -12.03 -22.28 22.82
CA PHE A 19 -12.82 -21.18 23.38
C PHE A 19 -14.31 -21.51 23.54
N ASN A 20 -14.74 -22.70 23.11
CA ASN A 20 -16.10 -23.23 23.25
C ASN A 20 -17.19 -22.27 22.75
N LEU A 21 -16.90 -21.50 21.69
CA LEU A 21 -17.83 -20.55 21.10
C LEU A 21 -18.87 -21.26 20.23
N ILE A 22 -20.08 -20.71 20.16
CA ILE A 22 -21.16 -21.29 19.35
C ILE A 22 -20.94 -20.92 17.88
N LYS A 23 -20.88 -21.92 17.01
CA LYS A 23 -20.79 -21.74 15.55
C LYS A 23 -22.05 -21.07 15.02
N GLY A 24 -21.90 -19.97 14.27
CA GLY A 24 -23.03 -19.15 13.81
C GLY A 24 -23.45 -18.02 14.76
N SER A 25 -22.74 -17.84 15.90
CA SER A 25 -22.90 -16.65 16.73
C SER A 25 -21.98 -15.52 16.24
N HIS A 26 -22.44 -14.26 16.32
CA HIS A 26 -21.64 -13.08 15.94
C HIS A 26 -20.24 -13.08 16.56
N LEU A 27 -20.13 -13.49 17.82
CA LEU A 27 -18.87 -13.53 18.57
C LEU A 27 -18.01 -14.73 18.17
N GLY A 28 -18.61 -15.91 17.96
CA GLY A 28 -17.92 -17.11 17.47
C GLY A 28 -17.31 -16.93 16.08
N ASP A 29 -18.08 -16.35 15.16
CA ASP A 29 -17.65 -16.16 13.78
C ASP A 29 -16.62 -15.02 13.66
N SER A 30 -16.72 -13.97 14.49
CA SER A 30 -15.66 -12.94 14.61
C SER A 30 -14.32 -13.53 15.04
N VAL A 31 -14.33 -14.36 16.08
CA VAL A 31 -13.09 -14.95 16.65
C VAL A 31 -12.48 -15.95 15.68
N ASN A 32 -13.31 -16.78 15.02
CA ASN A 32 -12.84 -17.70 13.99
C ASN A 32 -12.20 -16.96 12.82
N PHE A 33 -12.88 -15.94 12.29
CA PHE A 33 -12.36 -15.06 11.25
C PHE A 33 -11.03 -14.42 11.68
N PHE A 34 -10.97 -13.86 12.89
CA PHE A 34 -9.74 -13.25 13.41
C PHE A 34 -8.56 -14.23 13.42
N ILE A 35 -8.75 -15.44 13.95
CA ILE A 35 -7.68 -16.44 14.08
C ILE A 35 -7.24 -16.95 12.70
N TYR A 36 -8.19 -17.30 11.85
CA TYR A 36 -7.93 -17.79 10.50
C TYR A 36 -7.16 -16.75 9.66
N ASP A 37 -7.66 -15.53 9.59
CA ASP A 37 -7.03 -14.46 8.80
C ASP A 37 -5.70 -14.00 9.40
N SER A 38 -5.56 -13.98 10.72
CA SER A 38 -4.29 -13.66 11.37
C SER A 38 -3.20 -14.66 10.98
N LEU A 39 -3.48 -15.97 11.06
CA LEU A 39 -2.51 -17.00 10.72
C LEU A 39 -2.15 -16.97 9.22
N LYS A 40 -3.16 -16.81 8.37
CA LYS A 40 -3.00 -16.75 6.91
C LYS A 40 -2.19 -15.53 6.47
N ILE A 41 -2.53 -14.34 6.96
CA ILE A 41 -1.86 -13.09 6.59
C ILE A 41 -0.43 -13.04 7.12
N LEU A 42 -0.17 -13.52 8.35
CA LEU A 42 1.19 -13.55 8.90
C LEU A 42 2.12 -14.48 8.10
N LEU A 43 1.62 -15.63 7.65
CA LEU A 43 2.38 -16.55 6.80
C LEU A 43 2.72 -15.91 5.45
N LEU A 44 1.73 -15.30 4.79
CA LEU A 44 1.90 -14.58 3.53
C LEU A 44 2.89 -13.41 3.67
N LEU A 45 2.76 -12.64 4.75
CA LEU A 45 3.58 -11.47 5.00
C LEU A 45 5.04 -11.83 5.26
N LEU A 46 5.30 -12.94 5.98
CA LEU A 46 6.66 -13.47 6.16
C LEU A 46 7.30 -13.85 4.82
N ALA A 47 6.57 -14.59 3.98
CA ALA A 47 7.06 -15.02 2.68
C ALA A 47 7.38 -13.84 1.76
N ILE A 48 6.47 -12.85 1.66
CA ILE A 48 6.66 -11.67 0.81
C ILE A 48 7.82 -10.80 1.33
N ASN A 49 7.92 -10.55 2.63
CA ASN A 49 9.01 -9.75 3.19
C ASN A 49 10.38 -10.40 2.98
N TYR A 50 10.46 -11.73 3.09
CA TYR A 50 11.68 -12.47 2.78
C TYR A 50 12.07 -12.32 1.30
N LEU A 51 11.11 -12.49 0.38
CA LEU A 51 11.34 -12.31 -1.05
C LEU A 51 11.81 -10.88 -1.37
N MET A 52 11.20 -9.87 -0.76
CA MET A 52 11.59 -8.47 -0.95
C MET A 52 12.98 -8.15 -0.40
N ALA A 53 13.39 -8.78 0.71
CA ALA A 53 14.75 -8.65 1.23
C ALA A 53 15.80 -9.18 0.22
N ILE A 54 15.48 -10.28 -0.48
CA ILE A 54 16.32 -10.82 -1.56
C ILE A 54 16.35 -9.84 -2.74
N ILE A 55 15.18 -9.41 -3.24
CA ILE A 55 15.07 -8.53 -4.41
C ILE A 55 15.87 -7.24 -4.22
N ARG A 56 15.80 -6.63 -3.03
CA ARG A 56 16.56 -5.42 -2.69
C ARG A 56 18.07 -5.58 -2.82
N HIS A 57 18.60 -6.76 -2.51
CA HIS A 57 20.04 -7.00 -2.62
C HIS A 57 20.51 -7.10 -4.08
N TYR A 58 19.66 -7.62 -4.97
CA TYR A 58 19.99 -7.81 -6.37
C TYR A 58 19.62 -6.62 -7.26
N LEU A 59 18.86 -5.64 -6.75
CA LEU A 59 18.53 -4.42 -7.48
C LEU A 59 19.69 -3.39 -7.39
N PRO A 60 20.34 -3.04 -8.51
CA PRO A 60 21.34 -1.97 -8.55
C PRO A 60 20.62 -0.62 -8.56
N ILE A 61 20.24 -0.15 -7.37
CA ILE A 61 19.57 1.14 -7.15
C ILE A 61 20.40 2.29 -7.74
N GLU A 62 21.73 2.17 -7.76
CA GLU A 62 22.66 3.18 -8.26
C GLU A 62 22.58 3.37 -9.78
N LYS A 63 22.52 2.28 -10.56
CA LYS A 63 22.42 2.38 -12.04
C LYS A 63 21.08 2.98 -12.47
N LEU A 64 20.03 2.71 -11.69
CA LEU A 64 18.68 3.18 -11.92
C LEU A 64 18.52 4.65 -11.54
N ARG A 65 19.17 5.06 -10.44
CA ARG A 65 19.37 6.45 -10.04
C ARG A 65 20.08 7.25 -11.12
N ASP A 66 21.15 6.71 -11.71
CA ASP A 66 21.91 7.38 -12.76
C ASP A 66 21.10 7.49 -14.07
N PHE A 67 20.25 6.49 -14.39
CA PHE A 67 19.34 6.55 -15.55
C PHE A 67 18.29 7.66 -15.40
N LEU A 68 17.62 7.74 -14.24
CA LEU A 68 16.61 8.77 -13.94
C LEU A 68 17.22 10.18 -13.76
N ALA A 69 18.45 10.29 -13.26
CA ALA A 69 19.12 11.58 -13.07
C ALA A 69 19.72 12.18 -14.36
N SER A 70 19.95 11.35 -15.40
CA SER A 70 20.75 11.78 -16.57
C SER A 70 20.04 12.71 -17.56
N ARG A 71 18.70 12.84 -17.53
CA ARG A 71 17.96 13.66 -18.51
C ARG A 71 16.74 14.33 -17.90
N LYS A 72 16.61 15.64 -18.10
CA LYS A 72 15.39 16.41 -17.77
C LYS A 72 14.37 16.24 -18.88
N TRP A 73 13.50 15.22 -18.80
CA TRP A 73 12.43 15.06 -19.78
C TRP A 73 11.22 15.84 -19.29
N TYR A 74 10.96 17.01 -19.91
CA TYR A 74 9.84 17.94 -19.71
C TYR A 74 8.47 17.30 -19.33
N GLY A 75 8.33 16.77 -18.12
CA GLY A 75 7.14 16.04 -17.62
C GLY A 75 7.18 14.51 -17.72
N LEU A 76 8.01 13.92 -18.59
CA LEU A 76 8.12 12.45 -18.72
C LEU A 76 8.73 11.80 -17.47
N ASP A 77 9.55 12.56 -16.74
CA ASP A 77 10.22 12.11 -15.51
C ASP A 77 9.21 11.62 -14.45
N TYR A 78 8.03 12.26 -14.34
CA TYR A 78 6.98 11.85 -13.40
C TYR A 78 6.38 10.49 -13.78
N LEU A 79 6.16 10.25 -15.07
CA LEU A 79 5.64 9.00 -15.60
C LEU A 79 6.65 7.87 -15.40
N LEU A 80 7.92 8.13 -15.72
CA LEU A 80 9.00 7.16 -15.51
C LEU A 80 9.13 6.79 -14.02
N ALA A 81 9.05 7.78 -13.12
CA ALA A 81 9.08 7.54 -11.68
C ALA A 81 7.86 6.74 -11.18
N ALA A 82 6.67 7.03 -11.68
CA ALA A 82 5.44 6.30 -11.34
C ALA A 82 5.51 4.85 -11.83
N VAL A 83 5.86 4.62 -13.10
CA VAL A 83 6.04 3.29 -13.68
C VAL A 83 7.13 2.51 -12.96
N PHE A 84 8.22 3.19 -12.58
CA PHE A 84 9.25 2.56 -11.76
C PHE A 84 8.69 2.12 -10.41
N GLY A 85 7.92 2.97 -9.72
CA GLY A 85 7.23 2.60 -8.48
C GLY A 85 6.32 1.40 -8.64
N THR A 86 5.62 1.28 -9.77
CA THR A 86 4.79 0.12 -10.13
C THR A 86 5.61 -1.17 -10.31
N ILE A 87 6.75 -1.09 -11.00
CA ILE A 87 7.61 -2.26 -11.28
C ILE A 87 8.38 -2.70 -10.04
N THR A 88 8.76 -1.75 -9.18
CA THR A 88 9.49 -2.00 -7.94
C THR A 88 8.62 -1.68 -6.72
N PRO A 89 7.67 -2.57 -6.38
CA PRO A 89 6.77 -2.35 -5.25
C PRO A 89 7.52 -2.43 -3.94
N PHE A 90 8.00 -1.29 -3.49
CA PHE A 90 8.60 -1.14 -2.19
C PHE A 90 7.50 -0.76 -1.20
N CYS A 91 7.46 -1.47 -0.08
CA CYS A 91 6.62 -1.06 1.05
C CYS A 91 7.12 0.28 1.62
N SER A 92 6.30 0.99 2.39
CA SER A 92 6.63 2.32 2.93
C SER A 92 7.93 2.34 3.76
N CYS A 93 8.29 1.23 4.41
CA CYS A 93 9.57 1.03 5.13
C CYS A 93 10.81 1.14 4.23
N SER A 94 10.61 0.85 2.95
CA SER A 94 11.58 0.53 1.93
C SER A 94 11.66 1.68 0.91
N SER A 95 10.54 2.33 0.62
CA SER A 95 10.45 3.48 -0.29
C SER A 95 11.13 4.73 0.26
N ILE A 96 11.25 4.87 1.59
CA ILE A 96 11.80 6.10 2.21
C ILE A 96 13.33 6.24 2.01
N PRO A 97 14.17 5.21 2.28
CA PRO A 97 15.59 5.30 1.93
C PRO A 97 15.83 5.59 0.44
N LEU A 98 14.98 5.05 -0.44
CA LEU A 98 15.04 5.32 -1.88
C LEU A 98 14.65 6.76 -2.21
N PHE A 99 13.58 7.26 -1.59
CA PHE A 99 13.16 8.65 -1.70
C PHE A 99 14.28 9.61 -1.28
N ILE A 100 14.96 9.33 -0.17
CA ILE A 100 16.13 10.10 0.28
C ILE A 100 17.24 10.01 -0.77
N GLY A 101 17.61 8.81 -1.22
CA GLY A 101 18.67 8.62 -2.22
C GLY A 101 18.38 9.31 -3.56
N PHE A 102 17.11 9.40 -3.97
CA PHE A 102 16.71 10.15 -5.16
C PHE A 102 16.88 11.66 -4.97
N LEU A 103 16.51 12.21 -3.81
CA LEU A 103 16.71 13.62 -3.51
C LEU A 103 18.20 13.98 -3.41
N GLU A 104 19.02 13.10 -2.83
CA GLU A 104 20.48 13.25 -2.76
C GLU A 104 21.13 13.25 -4.15
N ALA A 105 20.61 12.42 -5.07
CA ALA A 105 21.02 12.40 -6.47
C ALA A 105 20.62 13.66 -7.26
N GLY A 106 19.85 14.58 -6.64
CA GLY A 106 19.39 15.80 -7.28
C GLY A 106 18.13 15.63 -8.15
N ILE A 107 17.42 14.50 -8.03
CA ILE A 107 16.13 14.30 -8.71
C ILE A 107 15.11 15.29 -8.11
N PRO A 108 14.31 15.99 -8.95
CA PRO A 108 13.32 16.96 -8.45
C PRO A 108 12.33 16.33 -7.46
N LEU A 109 11.97 17.07 -6.41
CA LEU A 109 11.08 16.59 -5.34
C LEU A 109 9.75 16.03 -5.87
N GLY A 110 9.13 16.67 -6.86
CA GLY A 110 7.86 16.16 -7.40
C GLY A 110 7.99 14.80 -8.09
N VAL A 111 9.14 14.52 -8.73
CA VAL A 111 9.42 13.24 -9.39
C VAL A 111 9.62 12.15 -8.34
N THR A 112 10.33 12.46 -7.25
CA THR A 112 10.52 11.51 -6.15
C THR A 112 9.23 11.24 -5.38
N LEU A 113 8.37 12.24 -5.24
CA LEU A 113 7.02 12.10 -4.69
C LEU A 113 6.10 11.27 -5.59
N SER A 114 6.20 11.40 -6.92
CA SER A 114 5.47 10.54 -7.88
C SER A 114 5.79 9.06 -7.64
N PHE A 115 7.07 8.70 -7.56
CA PHE A 115 7.51 7.35 -7.20
C PHE A 115 6.97 6.91 -5.83
N LEU A 116 7.10 7.77 -4.82
CA LEU A 116 6.71 7.47 -3.45
C LEU A 116 5.21 7.14 -3.35
N ILE A 117 4.37 7.91 -4.04
CA ILE A 117 2.91 7.71 -4.12
C ILE A 117 2.57 6.35 -4.72
N VAL A 118 3.22 5.94 -5.82
CA VAL A 118 2.83 4.73 -6.57
C VAL A 118 3.41 3.46 -5.96
N SER A 119 4.60 3.54 -5.35
CA SER A 119 5.33 2.38 -4.84
C SER A 119 4.56 1.47 -3.86
N PRO A 120 3.72 1.97 -2.92
CA PRO A 120 2.93 1.10 -2.05
C PRO A 120 1.64 0.61 -2.72
N LEU A 121 1.15 1.31 -3.75
CA LEU A 121 -0.15 1.03 -4.37
C LEU A 121 -0.09 -0.25 -5.20
N VAL A 122 0.76 -0.28 -6.24
CA VAL A 122 0.78 -1.42 -7.16
C VAL A 122 1.88 -2.40 -6.80
N ASN A 123 1.55 -3.68 -6.69
CA ASN A 123 2.52 -4.77 -6.62
C ASN A 123 2.04 -5.98 -7.44
N GLN A 124 2.96 -6.89 -7.79
CA GLN A 124 2.64 -8.01 -8.70
C GLN A 124 1.56 -8.93 -8.13
N VAL A 125 1.57 -9.17 -6.82
CA VAL A 125 0.57 -10.01 -6.15
C VAL A 125 -0.80 -9.36 -6.20
N ALA A 126 -0.88 -8.06 -5.94
CA ALA A 126 -2.11 -7.27 -6.04
C ALA A 126 -2.67 -7.30 -7.47
N VAL A 127 -1.82 -7.16 -8.50
CA VAL A 127 -2.24 -7.23 -9.92
C VAL A 127 -2.83 -8.61 -10.24
N VAL A 128 -2.18 -9.69 -9.81
CA VAL A 128 -2.70 -11.06 -10.02
C VAL A 128 -4.02 -11.28 -9.29
N LEU A 129 -4.15 -10.81 -8.05
CA LEU A 129 -5.40 -10.92 -7.29
C LEU A 129 -6.51 -10.10 -7.92
N PHE A 130 -6.24 -8.86 -8.33
CA PHE A 130 -7.21 -8.04 -9.06
C PHE A 130 -7.69 -8.73 -10.34
N ALA A 131 -6.76 -9.34 -11.09
CA ALA A 131 -7.09 -10.05 -12.32
C ALA A 131 -7.97 -11.27 -12.05
N GLY A 132 -7.70 -12.00 -10.97
CA GLY A 132 -8.48 -13.17 -10.57
C GLY A 132 -9.88 -12.82 -10.05
N LEU A 133 -10.03 -11.69 -9.36
CA LEU A 133 -11.27 -11.34 -8.65
C LEU A 133 -12.19 -10.41 -9.46
N PHE A 134 -11.61 -9.44 -10.18
CA PHE A 134 -12.37 -8.41 -10.92
C PHE A 134 -12.15 -8.47 -12.43
N GLY A 135 -11.30 -9.39 -12.90
CA GLY A 135 -10.95 -9.53 -14.31
C GLY A 135 -9.93 -8.51 -14.81
N TRP A 136 -9.49 -8.71 -16.06
CA TRP A 136 -8.38 -7.96 -16.65
C TRP A 136 -8.71 -6.49 -16.90
N LYS A 137 -9.96 -6.17 -17.25
CA LYS A 137 -10.39 -4.79 -17.51
C LYS A 137 -10.21 -3.90 -16.27
N VAL A 138 -10.71 -4.35 -15.12
CA VAL A 138 -10.60 -3.63 -13.84
C VAL A 138 -9.16 -3.56 -13.37
N THR A 139 -8.38 -4.61 -13.60
CA THR A 139 -6.96 -4.67 -13.23
C THR A 139 -6.11 -3.65 -13.98
N VAL A 140 -6.31 -3.52 -15.30
CA VAL A 140 -5.61 -2.51 -16.11
C VAL A 140 -6.00 -1.11 -15.65
N LEU A 141 -7.30 -0.89 -15.44
CA LEU A 141 -7.80 0.37 -14.92
C LEU A 141 -7.16 0.72 -13.57
N TYR A 142 -7.09 -0.23 -12.63
CA TYR A 142 -6.41 -0.07 -11.34
C TYR A 142 -4.96 0.40 -11.49
N VAL A 143 -4.18 -0.27 -12.35
CA VAL A 143 -2.77 0.09 -12.56
C VAL A 143 -2.65 1.49 -13.16
N VAL A 144 -3.48 1.80 -14.16
CA VAL A 144 -3.51 3.13 -14.79
C VAL A 144 -3.91 4.21 -13.78
N ALA A 145 -4.86 3.92 -12.89
CA ALA A 145 -5.29 4.82 -11.83
C ALA A 145 -4.17 5.11 -10.84
N ALA A 146 -3.45 4.08 -10.39
CA ALA A 146 -2.33 4.26 -9.48
C ALA A 146 -1.19 5.05 -10.14
N VAL A 147 -0.85 4.76 -11.40
CA VAL A 147 0.18 5.51 -12.14
C VAL A 147 -0.25 6.96 -12.34
N SER A 148 -1.51 7.23 -12.73
CA SER A 148 -2.01 8.58 -12.93
C SER A 148 -2.03 9.38 -11.62
N LEU A 149 -2.38 8.74 -10.51
CA LEU A 149 -2.34 9.32 -9.16
C LEU A 149 -0.93 9.80 -8.80
N GLY A 150 0.10 8.99 -9.11
CA GLY A 150 1.51 9.38 -8.96
C GLY A 150 1.93 10.53 -9.86
N VAL A 151 1.63 10.45 -11.15
CA VAL A 151 2.02 11.47 -12.14
C VAL A 151 1.38 12.81 -11.83
N VAL A 152 0.06 12.84 -11.65
CA VAL A 152 -0.71 14.06 -11.37
C VAL A 152 -0.34 14.59 -9.99
N GLY A 153 -0.25 13.73 -8.97
CA GLY A 153 0.16 14.11 -7.62
C GLY A 153 1.57 14.71 -7.58
N GLY A 154 2.55 14.03 -8.16
CA GLY A 154 3.93 14.49 -8.25
C GLY A 154 4.08 15.81 -9.03
N PHE A 155 3.33 15.97 -10.12
CA PHE A 155 3.29 17.21 -10.90
C PHE A 155 2.71 18.38 -10.10
N ILE A 156 1.55 18.20 -9.47
CA ILE A 156 0.91 19.23 -8.63
C ILE A 156 1.85 19.61 -7.48
N LEU A 157 2.41 18.63 -6.78
CA LEU A 157 3.35 18.85 -5.67
C LEU A 157 4.63 19.56 -6.12
N SER A 158 5.10 19.32 -7.35
CA SER A 158 6.22 20.08 -7.92
C SER A 158 5.89 21.54 -8.12
N LYS A 159 4.69 21.86 -8.63
CA LYS A 159 4.26 23.25 -8.88
C LYS A 159 4.17 24.08 -7.60
N LEU A 160 3.94 23.44 -6.45
CA LEU A 160 3.89 24.09 -5.15
C LEU A 160 5.29 24.48 -4.60
N LYS A 161 6.39 24.11 -5.28
CA LYS A 161 7.79 24.47 -4.92
C LYS A 161 8.09 24.24 -3.42
N LEU A 162 7.81 23.02 -2.98
CA LEU A 162 7.89 22.61 -1.57
C LEU A 162 9.29 22.14 -1.16
N GLU A 163 10.33 22.35 -1.97
CA GLU A 163 11.70 21.86 -1.72
C GLU A 163 12.26 22.37 -0.39
N LYS A 164 11.87 23.57 0.04
CA LYS A 164 12.24 24.17 1.34
C LYS A 164 11.73 23.40 2.58
N TYR A 165 10.78 22.49 2.39
CA TYR A 165 10.15 21.71 3.45
C TYR A 165 10.67 20.27 3.55
N VAL A 166 11.68 19.90 2.75
CA VAL A 166 12.48 18.70 3.00
C VAL A 166 13.36 18.95 4.23
N THR A 167 13.54 17.93 5.09
CA THR A 167 14.33 18.05 6.32
C THR A 167 15.81 18.30 6.01
N ASP A 168 16.50 19.07 6.87
CA ASP A 168 17.91 19.44 6.70
C ASP A 168 18.88 18.24 6.66
N TYR A 169 18.43 17.08 7.17
CA TYR A 169 19.10 15.77 7.04
C TYR A 169 19.43 15.42 5.59
N VAL A 170 18.48 15.59 4.66
CA VAL A 170 18.66 15.28 3.23
C VAL A 170 19.55 16.33 2.54
N ARG A 171 19.54 17.58 3.05
CA ARG A 171 20.32 18.68 2.47
C ARG A 171 21.82 18.57 2.75
N LYS A 172 22.20 17.93 3.87
CA LYS A 172 23.61 17.72 4.26
C LYS A 172 24.31 16.58 3.51
N ILE A 173 23.57 15.55 3.10
CA ILE A 173 24.16 14.35 2.44
C ILE A 173 24.56 14.64 0.99
N LYS A 174 24.00 15.68 0.35
CA LYS A 174 24.43 16.17 -0.98
C LYS A 174 25.93 16.50 -1.07
N ASN A 175 26.59 16.76 0.07
CA ASN A 175 28.00 17.12 0.13
C ASN A 175 28.96 15.95 0.43
N ASP A 176 28.48 14.80 0.91
CA ASP A 176 29.32 13.63 1.15
C ASP A 176 28.87 12.47 0.24
N LYS A 177 29.60 12.29 -0.87
CA LYS A 177 29.53 11.06 -1.66
C LYS A 177 30.00 9.89 -0.80
N LEU A 178 29.08 9.22 -0.13
CA LEU A 178 29.36 7.99 0.60
C LEU A 178 29.68 6.87 -0.39
N GLU A 179 30.96 6.51 -0.47
CA GLU A 179 31.43 5.29 -1.12
C GLU A 179 30.91 4.06 -0.35
N ILE A 180 29.93 3.37 -0.92
CA ILE A 180 29.45 2.10 -0.38
C ILE A 180 30.43 1.00 -0.81
N LYS A 181 31.36 0.64 0.08
CA LYS A 181 32.18 -0.57 -0.07
C LYS A 181 31.29 -1.81 0.02
N THR A 182 31.16 -2.53 -1.09
CA THR A 182 30.46 -3.81 -1.17
C THR A 182 31.42 -4.94 -0.78
N GLU A 183 31.38 -5.38 0.47
CA GLU A 183 32.05 -6.62 0.88
C GLU A 183 31.31 -7.85 0.32
N LYS A 184 32.05 -8.78 -0.30
CA LYS A 184 31.50 -10.05 -0.81
C LYS A 184 31.14 -10.97 0.37
N LEU A 185 29.85 -11.06 0.67
CA LEU A 185 29.31 -11.89 1.75
C LEU A 185 29.03 -13.33 1.27
N SER A 186 29.39 -14.34 2.06
CA SER A 186 29.11 -15.76 1.80
C SER A 186 27.61 -16.06 1.65
N ARG A 187 27.22 -16.89 0.66
CA ARG A 187 25.80 -17.18 0.31
C ARG A 187 24.94 -17.64 1.49
N LYS A 188 25.47 -18.45 2.42
CA LYS A 188 24.73 -18.88 3.63
C LYS A 188 24.47 -17.72 4.59
N LYS A 189 25.48 -16.88 4.83
CA LYS A 189 25.34 -15.69 5.67
C LYS A 189 24.41 -14.66 5.02
N LEU A 190 24.37 -14.62 3.69
CA LEU A 190 23.49 -13.75 2.92
C LEU A 190 22.01 -14.20 3.02
N LEU A 191 21.71 -15.49 2.85
CA LEU A 191 20.36 -16.03 3.05
C LEU A 191 19.87 -15.84 4.50
N PHE A 192 20.75 -16.08 5.48
CA PHE A 192 20.41 -15.83 6.89
C PHE A 192 20.15 -14.35 7.18
N LYS A 193 20.89 -13.45 6.54
CA LYS A 193 20.67 -12.00 6.61
C LYS A 193 19.28 -11.64 6.06
N PHE A 194 18.91 -12.13 4.88
CA PHE A 194 17.58 -11.88 4.30
C PHE A 194 16.45 -12.46 5.13
N TRP A 195 16.63 -13.66 5.67
CA TRP A 195 15.66 -14.27 6.58
C TRP A 195 15.45 -13.41 7.81
N ARG A 196 16.53 -12.96 8.45
CA ARG A 196 16.47 -12.09 9.62
C ARG A 196 15.84 -10.73 9.31
N GLU A 197 16.15 -10.14 8.15
CA GLU A 197 15.55 -8.89 7.70
C GLU A 197 14.05 -9.03 7.41
N GLY A 198 13.65 -10.08 6.68
CA GLY A 198 12.24 -10.40 6.41
C GLY A 198 11.46 -10.67 7.70
N LEU A 199 12.06 -11.40 8.65
CA LEU A 199 11.45 -11.66 9.97
C LEU A 199 11.34 -10.38 10.81
N ALA A 200 12.33 -9.50 10.78
CA ALA A 200 12.30 -8.21 11.48
C ALA A 200 11.21 -7.28 10.91
N MET A 201 11.08 -7.21 9.58
CA MET A 201 9.99 -6.49 8.92
C MET A 201 8.63 -7.07 9.30
N THR A 202 8.52 -8.39 9.27
CA THR A 202 7.31 -9.11 9.67
C THR A 202 6.91 -8.76 11.08
N LYS A 203 7.80 -8.95 12.06
CA LYS A 203 7.57 -8.65 13.47
C LYS A 203 7.17 -7.18 13.70
N LYS A 204 7.74 -6.25 12.93
CA LYS A 204 7.41 -4.83 13.02
C LYS A 204 6.01 -4.52 12.50
N ILE A 205 5.55 -5.21 11.46
CA ILE A 205 4.26 -4.99 10.79
C ILE A 205 3.12 -5.78 11.48
N THR A 206 3.44 -6.96 12.04
CA THR A 206 2.52 -7.84 12.77
C THR A 206 1.56 -7.12 13.72
N PRO A 207 1.99 -6.26 14.67
CA PRO A 207 1.04 -5.65 15.61
C PRO A 207 0.01 -4.77 14.92
N TYR A 208 0.39 -4.03 13.87
CA TYR A 208 -0.53 -3.19 13.12
C TYR A 208 -1.52 -4.01 12.29
N VAL A 209 -1.02 -5.09 11.65
CA VAL A 209 -1.86 -6.01 10.89
C VAL A 209 -2.85 -6.73 11.80
N LEU A 210 -2.41 -7.21 12.97
CA LEU A 210 -3.31 -7.87 13.93
C LEU A 210 -4.37 -6.90 14.46
N ILE A 211 -4.04 -5.63 14.70
CA ILE A 211 -5.05 -4.62 15.06
C ILE A 211 -6.06 -4.43 13.92
N GLY A 212 -5.58 -4.34 12.67
CA GLY A 212 -6.46 -4.23 11.50
C GLY A 212 -7.38 -5.44 11.33
N ILE A 213 -6.88 -6.65 11.50
CA ILE A 213 -7.66 -7.89 11.45
C ILE A 213 -8.63 -7.96 12.63
N ALA A 214 -8.25 -7.51 13.83
CA ALA A 214 -9.15 -7.45 14.99
C ALA A 214 -10.32 -6.50 14.75
N VAL A 215 -10.05 -5.32 14.19
CA VAL A 215 -11.09 -4.37 13.78
C VAL A 215 -11.94 -4.98 12.66
N GLY A 216 -11.32 -5.60 11.65
CA GLY A 216 -12.02 -6.27 10.56
C GLY A 216 -12.91 -7.42 11.03
N ALA A 217 -12.45 -8.21 12.01
CA ALA A 217 -13.20 -9.29 12.63
C ALA A 217 -14.39 -8.78 13.45
N ALA A 218 -14.17 -7.71 14.24
CA ALA A 218 -15.25 -7.03 14.95
C ALA A 218 -16.26 -6.45 13.96
N ILE A 219 -15.81 -5.85 12.86
CA ILE A 219 -16.70 -5.39 11.79
C ILE A 219 -17.45 -6.57 11.18
N HIS A 220 -16.78 -7.67 10.84
CA HIS A 220 -17.38 -8.83 10.19
C HIS A 220 -18.48 -9.49 11.03
N GLY A 221 -18.29 -9.60 12.35
CA GLY A 221 -19.34 -10.17 13.21
C GLY A 221 -20.42 -9.19 13.65
N PHE A 222 -20.14 -7.89 13.75
CA PHE A 222 -21.10 -6.92 14.29
C PHE A 222 -21.76 -6.02 13.24
N VAL A 223 -21.24 -5.95 12.01
CA VAL A 223 -21.82 -5.15 10.95
C VAL A 223 -22.85 -5.99 10.17
N PRO A 224 -24.15 -5.64 10.24
CA PRO A 224 -25.19 -6.35 9.51
C PRO A 224 -24.92 -6.34 8.00
N ALA A 225 -25.45 -7.34 7.30
CA ALA A 225 -25.20 -7.54 5.87
C ALA A 225 -25.43 -6.29 4.99
N GLY A 226 -26.26 -5.32 5.41
CA GLY A 226 -26.57 -4.08 4.68
C GLY A 226 -26.15 -2.75 5.32
N PHE A 227 -25.20 -2.71 6.27
CA PHE A 227 -24.74 -1.42 6.83
C PHE A 227 -24.13 -0.50 5.77
N PHE A 228 -23.30 -1.07 4.90
CA PHE A 228 -22.67 -0.33 3.80
C PHE A 228 -23.66 0.04 2.70
N GLU A 229 -24.72 -0.76 2.53
CA GLU A 229 -25.80 -0.51 1.57
C GLU A 229 -26.63 0.73 1.92
N ASN A 230 -26.74 1.11 3.20
CA ASN A 230 -27.57 2.25 3.63
C ASN A 230 -26.85 3.62 3.60
N TYR A 231 -25.51 3.63 3.65
CA TYR A 231 -24.71 4.87 3.72
C TYR A 231 -23.82 5.10 2.49
N ILE A 232 -23.45 4.04 1.77
CA ILE A 232 -22.56 4.08 0.60
C ILE A 232 -23.31 3.54 -0.63
N THR A 233 -24.43 4.20 -0.98
CA THR A 233 -25.21 3.90 -2.18
C THR A 233 -24.57 4.52 -3.43
N ALA A 234 -24.87 3.95 -4.61
CA ALA A 234 -24.40 4.44 -5.90
C ALA A 234 -24.85 5.87 -6.24
N GLU A 235 -25.95 6.34 -5.62
CA GLU A 235 -26.52 7.67 -5.84
C GLU A 235 -25.93 8.75 -4.92
N ASN A 236 -25.22 8.35 -3.85
CA ASN A 236 -24.66 9.31 -2.91
C ASN A 236 -23.29 9.82 -3.40
N LEU A 237 -23.25 11.08 -3.86
CA LEU A 237 -21.99 11.74 -4.23
C LEU A 237 -20.99 11.78 -3.08
N LEU A 238 -21.43 11.82 -1.81
CA LEU A 238 -20.52 11.83 -0.65
C LEU A 238 -19.88 10.46 -0.36
N ALA A 239 -20.30 9.39 -1.03
CA ALA A 239 -19.77 8.05 -0.83
C ALA A 239 -18.24 8.00 -1.03
N VAL A 240 -17.72 8.62 -2.09
CA VAL A 240 -16.28 8.63 -2.41
C VAL A 240 -15.47 9.41 -1.34
N PRO A 241 -15.83 10.66 -0.96
CA PRO A 241 -15.14 11.37 0.09
C PRO A 241 -15.15 10.65 1.44
N VAL A 242 -16.31 10.12 1.86
CA VAL A 242 -16.44 9.40 3.14
C VAL A 242 -15.56 8.16 3.14
N ALA A 243 -15.62 7.35 2.10
CA ALA A 243 -14.78 6.16 1.96
C ALA A 243 -13.28 6.50 2.01
N THR A 244 -12.87 7.56 1.31
CA THR A 244 -11.47 8.02 1.27
C THR A 244 -11.00 8.48 2.65
N ILE A 245 -11.76 9.33 3.33
CA ILE A 245 -11.37 9.92 4.63
C ILE A 245 -11.31 8.86 5.73
N VAL A 246 -12.28 7.93 5.75
CA VAL A 246 -12.30 6.81 6.71
C VAL A 246 -11.14 5.86 6.48
N ALA A 247 -10.69 5.69 5.24
CA ALA A 247 -9.57 4.82 4.88
C ALA A 247 -8.19 5.35 5.29
N VAL A 248 -7.96 6.67 5.27
CA VAL A 248 -6.67 7.31 5.62
C VAL A 248 -6.09 6.86 6.99
N PRO A 249 -6.85 6.86 8.10
CA PRO A 249 -6.32 6.39 9.39
C PRO A 249 -6.09 4.88 9.45
N MET A 250 -6.72 4.10 8.55
CA MET A 250 -6.60 2.65 8.54
C MET A 250 -5.26 2.24 7.93
N TYR A 251 -4.69 1.15 8.45
CA TYR A 251 -3.48 0.56 7.91
C TYR A 251 -3.78 -0.83 7.36
N ALA A 252 -3.56 -1.00 6.06
CA ALA A 252 -3.55 -2.31 5.44
C ALA A 252 -2.64 -2.30 4.21
N ASN A 253 -2.12 -3.48 3.86
CA ASN A 253 -1.37 -3.66 2.62
C ASN A 253 -2.33 -3.86 1.44
N ALA A 254 -1.89 -3.57 0.21
CA ALA A 254 -2.75 -3.71 -0.96
C ALA A 254 -3.36 -5.11 -1.09
N VAL A 255 -2.61 -6.17 -0.78
CA VAL A 255 -3.07 -7.56 -0.87
C VAL A 255 -4.22 -7.86 0.10
N GLY A 256 -4.17 -7.37 1.34
CA GLY A 256 -5.20 -7.62 2.34
C GLY A 256 -6.48 -6.82 2.13
N VAL A 257 -6.40 -5.70 1.40
CA VAL A 257 -7.56 -4.84 1.14
C VAL A 257 -8.40 -5.33 -0.05
N ILE A 258 -7.79 -6.00 -1.03
CA ILE A 258 -8.50 -6.43 -2.24
C ILE A 258 -9.73 -7.32 -1.93
N PRO A 259 -9.65 -8.35 -1.06
CA PRO A 259 -10.83 -9.15 -0.72
C PRO A 259 -11.93 -8.35 0.00
N ILE A 260 -11.53 -7.39 0.85
CA ILE A 260 -12.48 -6.49 1.52
C ILE A 260 -13.19 -5.64 0.46
N MET A 261 -12.43 -5.05 -0.46
CA MET A 261 -12.95 -4.27 -1.58
C MET A 261 -13.92 -5.09 -2.44
N GLN A 262 -13.62 -6.36 -2.70
CA GLN A 262 -14.49 -7.27 -3.45
C GLN A 262 -15.83 -7.49 -2.72
N SER A 263 -15.78 -7.82 -1.44
CA SER A 263 -16.99 -7.99 -0.63
C SER A 263 -17.86 -6.73 -0.61
N LEU A 264 -17.23 -5.55 -0.57
CA LEU A 264 -17.94 -4.27 -0.65
C LEU A 264 -18.63 -4.08 -2.01
N VAL A 265 -17.95 -4.41 -3.11
CA VAL A 265 -18.51 -4.32 -4.47
C VAL A 265 -19.64 -5.33 -4.67
N GLU A 266 -19.51 -6.56 -4.16
CA GLU A 266 -20.56 -7.58 -4.18
C GLU A 266 -21.81 -7.15 -3.41
N LYS A 267 -21.65 -6.34 -2.36
CA LYS A 267 -22.74 -5.68 -1.61
C LYS A 267 -23.27 -4.41 -2.28
N GLY A 268 -22.95 -4.18 -3.54
CA GLY A 268 -23.49 -3.07 -4.33
C GLY A 268 -22.78 -1.72 -4.15
N ILE A 269 -21.64 -1.66 -3.44
CA ILE A 269 -20.84 -0.44 -3.42
C ILE A 269 -20.23 -0.22 -4.82
N PRO A 270 -20.32 1.01 -5.38
CA PRO A 270 -19.69 1.31 -6.66
C PRO A 270 -18.20 0.99 -6.67
N LEU A 271 -17.73 0.40 -7.76
CA LEU A 271 -16.34 -0.03 -7.91
C LEU A 271 -15.35 1.13 -7.71
N GLY A 272 -15.67 2.34 -8.18
CA GLY A 272 -14.82 3.51 -7.99
C GLY A 272 -14.76 3.98 -6.54
N THR A 273 -15.86 3.87 -5.79
CA THR A 273 -15.88 4.15 -4.34
C THR A 273 -15.01 3.15 -3.58
N ALA A 274 -15.13 1.86 -3.91
CA ALA A 274 -14.33 0.80 -3.31
C ALA A 274 -12.83 0.94 -3.68
N MET A 275 -12.52 1.37 -4.90
CA MET A 275 -11.15 1.69 -5.32
C MET A 275 -10.60 2.91 -4.59
N ALA A 276 -11.38 3.98 -4.41
CA ALA A 276 -10.94 5.15 -3.65
C ALA A 276 -10.61 4.79 -2.20
N PHE A 277 -11.46 3.97 -1.57
CA PHE A 277 -11.19 3.38 -0.26
C PHE A 277 -9.85 2.63 -0.25
N MET A 278 -9.62 1.73 -1.23
CA MET A 278 -8.39 0.96 -1.33
C MET A 278 -7.14 1.82 -1.55
N LEU A 279 -7.20 2.79 -2.46
CA LEU A 279 -6.05 3.65 -2.75
C LEU A 279 -5.68 4.52 -1.55
N ALA A 280 -6.66 4.96 -0.77
CA ALA A 280 -6.43 5.75 0.45
C ALA A 280 -5.84 4.93 1.59
N ILE A 281 -6.38 3.76 1.89
CA ILE A 281 -5.87 2.90 2.99
C ILE A 281 -4.44 2.43 2.71
N VAL A 282 -4.08 2.20 1.45
CA VAL A 282 -2.73 1.77 1.06
C VAL A 282 -1.77 2.95 0.96
N GLY A 283 -2.18 4.04 0.30
CA GLY A 283 -1.29 5.15 -0.04
C GLY A 283 -1.17 6.25 1.03
N LEU A 284 -2.14 6.35 1.96
CA LEU A 284 -2.25 7.44 2.92
C LEU A 284 -2.42 6.97 4.37
N SER A 285 -1.85 5.81 4.71
CA SER A 285 -1.99 5.26 6.06
C SER A 285 -1.27 6.10 7.14
N LEU A 286 -1.73 6.02 8.39
CA LEU A 286 -1.09 6.68 9.52
C LEU A 286 0.39 6.25 9.74
N PRO A 287 0.76 4.95 9.63
CA PRO A 287 2.15 4.54 9.68
C PRO A 287 3.02 5.22 8.61
N GLU A 288 2.49 5.44 7.41
CA GLU A 288 3.21 6.15 6.35
C GLU A 288 3.49 7.60 6.75
N ALA A 289 2.49 8.30 7.30
CA ALA A 289 2.64 9.66 7.80
C ALA A 289 3.75 9.77 8.87
N LEU A 290 3.78 8.82 9.81
CA LEU A 290 4.76 8.78 10.90
C LEU A 290 6.19 8.56 10.40
N ILE A 291 6.38 7.69 9.40
CA ILE A 291 7.72 7.44 8.86
C ILE A 291 8.15 8.61 7.96
N LEU A 292 7.25 9.17 7.15
CA LEU A 292 7.53 10.32 6.28
C LEU A 292 7.86 11.59 7.07
N LYS A 293 7.30 11.77 8.27
CA LYS A 293 7.66 12.87 9.18
C LYS A 293 9.17 12.90 9.52
N ARG A 294 9.90 11.79 9.36
CA ARG A 294 11.36 11.76 9.55
C ARG A 294 12.12 12.45 8.42
N VAL A 295 11.55 12.52 7.22
CA VAL A 295 12.22 13.03 6.00
C VAL A 295 11.57 14.30 5.44
N MET A 296 10.30 14.54 5.77
CA MET A 296 9.53 15.72 5.38
C MET A 296 9.10 16.52 6.61
N LYS A 297 9.16 17.86 6.53
CA LYS A 297 8.52 18.72 7.53
C LYS A 297 7.00 18.54 7.45
N VAL A 298 6.31 18.74 8.58
CA VAL A 298 4.84 18.58 8.68
C VAL A 298 4.09 19.36 7.59
N LYS A 299 4.58 20.54 7.20
CA LYS A 299 3.99 21.33 6.09
C LYS A 299 3.98 20.56 4.77
N LEU A 300 5.10 19.93 4.38
CA LEU A 300 5.17 19.10 3.16
C LEU A 300 4.29 17.87 3.28
N LEU A 301 4.23 17.25 4.47
CA LEU A 301 3.36 16.11 4.73
C LEU A 301 1.88 16.45 4.53
N ILE A 302 1.44 17.61 5.03
CA ILE A 302 0.06 18.09 4.84
C ILE A 302 -0.26 18.29 3.36
N TYR A 303 0.63 18.92 2.59
CA TYR A 303 0.43 19.07 1.14
C TYR A 303 0.41 17.72 0.43
N PHE A 304 1.31 16.81 0.78
CA PHE A 304 1.36 15.46 0.22
C PHE A 304 0.05 14.70 0.45
N PHE A 305 -0.41 14.61 1.70
CA PHE A 305 -1.65 13.92 2.06
C PHE A 305 -2.88 14.61 1.46
N GLY A 306 -2.91 15.95 1.45
CA GLY A 306 -4.02 16.72 0.90
C GLY A 306 -4.19 16.53 -0.61
N VAL A 307 -3.11 16.73 -1.37
CA VAL A 307 -3.14 16.57 -2.84
C VAL A 307 -3.48 15.13 -3.22
N THR A 308 -2.87 14.16 -2.54
CA THR A 308 -3.10 12.74 -2.84
C THR A 308 -4.53 12.32 -2.50
N THR A 309 -5.09 12.78 -1.36
CA THR A 309 -6.49 12.55 -0.99
C THR A 309 -7.44 13.08 -2.07
N ILE A 310 -7.22 14.31 -2.54
CA ILE A 310 -8.06 14.92 -3.59
C ILE A 310 -7.96 14.13 -4.90
N ASN A 311 -6.75 13.73 -5.31
CA ASN A 311 -6.56 12.92 -6.50
C ASN A 311 -7.26 11.55 -6.39
N ILE A 312 -7.24 10.91 -5.23
CA ILE A 312 -7.95 9.65 -4.97
C ILE A 312 -9.46 9.84 -5.14
N MET A 313 -10.02 10.92 -4.59
CA MET A 313 -11.44 11.22 -4.74
C MET A 313 -11.83 11.43 -6.22
N ILE A 314 -11.03 12.20 -6.96
CA ILE A 314 -11.24 12.42 -8.40
C ILE A 314 -11.22 11.09 -9.16
N ILE A 315 -10.23 10.22 -8.89
CA ILE A 315 -10.16 8.88 -9.49
C ILE A 315 -11.40 8.06 -9.15
N GLY A 316 -11.85 8.05 -7.90
CA GLY A 316 -13.06 7.34 -7.49
C GLY A 316 -14.30 7.76 -8.26
N TYR A 317 -14.51 9.08 -8.41
CA TYR A 317 -15.62 9.61 -9.20
C TYR A 317 -15.50 9.28 -10.68
N LEU A 318 -14.30 9.41 -11.26
CA LEU A 318 -14.06 9.05 -12.66
C LEU A 318 -14.36 7.57 -12.90
N PHE A 319 -13.96 6.68 -11.99
CA PHE A 319 -14.27 5.26 -12.10
C PHE A 319 -15.76 4.97 -12.03
N ASN A 320 -16.48 5.60 -11.09
CA ASN A 320 -17.93 5.44 -11.02
C ASN A 320 -18.61 5.91 -12.31
N ALA A 321 -18.14 7.01 -12.90
CA ALA A 321 -18.65 7.51 -14.17
C ALA A 321 -18.35 6.55 -15.34
N PHE A 322 -17.12 6.02 -15.43
CA PHE A 322 -16.72 5.11 -16.51
C PHE A 322 -17.40 3.73 -16.43
N VAL A 323 -17.62 3.21 -15.22
CA VAL A 323 -18.22 1.89 -15.01
C VAL A 323 -19.73 1.93 -15.21
N ASN A 324 -20.42 3.01 -14.82
CA ASN A 324 -21.86 3.17 -15.04
C ASN A 324 -22.25 3.40 -16.51
N LEU A 325 -21.29 3.61 -17.41
CA LEU A 325 -21.51 3.80 -18.85
C LEU A 325 -21.51 2.49 -19.67
N ASN A 326 -21.17 1.35 -19.06
CA ASN A 326 -21.21 0.01 -19.67
C ASN A 326 -22.24 -0.88 -18.97
#